data_AF-A0A8T4SWW6-F1
#
_entry.id   AF-A0A8T4SWW6-F1
#
_cell.length_a   1.000
_cell.length_b   1.000
_cell.length_c   1.000
_cell.angle_alpha   90.00
_cell.angle_beta   90.00
_cell.angle_gamma   90.00
#
_symmetry.space_group_name_H-M   'P 1'
#
loop_
_entity.id
_entity.type
_entity.pdbx_description
1 polymer ?
#
loop_
_entity_poly.entity_id
_entity_poly.type
_entity_poly.pdbx_seq_one_letter_code
_entity_poly.pdbx_strand_id
1 'polypeptide(L)'
;MPLFSRIKERLGFGAPVDDYAEEYEDDFVEIDTKKDIGNRSKIIVRSFVLTEFADVKDALDALREGYTIALINIKPLRDKDMVELKRAIEKIKKTCDALEGDLAGVSENFIVVTPSFAHIYRSVETEEVKA
;
A
#
# COMPACT_ATOMS: atom_id res chain seq x y z
N MET A 1 -49.15 32.01 -51.93
CA MET A 1 -48.59 33.37 -52.10
C MET A 1 -49.69 34.39 -51.84
N PRO A 2 -49.40 35.65 -51.48
CA PRO A 2 -48.12 36.22 -51.00
C PRO A 2 -48.04 35.99 -49.45
N LEU A 3 -47.45 36.79 -48.54
CA LEU A 3 -46.56 37.96 -48.66
C LEU A 3 -45.45 38.02 -47.59
N PHE A 4 -45.79 37.95 -46.29
CA PHE A 4 -45.07 38.60 -45.17
C PHE A 4 -43.72 38.00 -44.71
N SER A 5 -42.99 37.35 -45.63
CA SER A 5 -41.53 37.38 -45.56
C SER A 5 -41.05 38.85 -45.58
N ARG A 6 -40.11 39.22 -44.69
CA ARG A 6 -38.85 39.93 -45.03
C ARG A 6 -38.07 40.55 -43.86
N ILE A 7 -38.73 40.92 -42.76
CA ILE A 7 -38.12 41.90 -41.83
C ILE A 7 -37.35 41.29 -40.65
N LYS A 8 -37.90 40.29 -39.92
CA LYS A 8 -37.32 39.91 -38.60
C LYS A 8 -36.08 38.99 -38.64
N GLU A 9 -35.83 38.27 -39.73
CA GLU A 9 -34.72 37.30 -39.84
C GLU A 9 -33.45 37.83 -40.56
N ARG A 10 -33.39 39.14 -40.89
CA ARG A 10 -32.24 39.70 -41.65
C ARG A 10 -31.51 40.86 -40.97
N LEU A 11 -31.60 40.96 -39.65
CA LEU A 11 -30.64 41.65 -38.78
C LEU A 11 -30.34 40.77 -37.55
N GLY A 12 -29.22 40.06 -37.45
CA GLY A 12 -28.17 39.79 -38.45
C GLY A 12 -26.82 39.46 -37.80
N PHE A 13 -25.93 38.77 -38.55
CA PHE A 13 -24.51 38.50 -38.24
C PHE A 13 -24.21 37.71 -36.94
N GLY A 14 -23.48 36.60 -36.95
CA GLY A 14 -22.89 35.84 -38.07
C GLY A 14 -22.07 34.64 -37.57
N ALA A 15 -21.76 33.71 -38.48
CA ALA A 15 -20.79 32.60 -38.32
C ALA A 15 -19.62 32.85 -39.29
N PRO A 16 -18.48 32.11 -39.28
CA PRO A 16 -18.09 30.91 -38.51
C PRO A 16 -16.95 31.25 -37.49
N VAL A 17 -16.10 30.39 -36.90
CA VAL A 17 -15.33 29.18 -37.31
C VAL A 17 -15.03 28.29 -36.09
N ASP A 18 -14.59 27.05 -36.36
CA ASP A 18 -14.11 26.00 -35.45
C ASP A 18 -13.35 26.47 -34.20
N ASP A 19 -13.52 25.74 -33.09
CA ASP A 19 -12.36 25.26 -32.31
C ASP A 19 -12.66 23.90 -31.63
N TYR A 20 -11.62 23.12 -31.37
CA TYR A 20 -11.71 21.76 -30.80
C TYR A 20 -11.45 21.79 -29.28
N ALA A 21 -12.50 22.04 -28.50
CA ALA A 21 -12.44 21.97 -27.05
C ALA A 21 -12.77 20.55 -26.55
N GLU A 22 -11.75 19.68 -26.47
CA GLU A 22 -11.73 18.64 -25.44
C GLU A 22 -11.54 19.32 -24.09
N GLU A 23 -12.57 19.34 -23.24
CA GLU A 23 -12.41 19.64 -21.82
C GLU A 23 -13.06 18.49 -21.04
N TYR A 24 -12.25 17.83 -20.20
CA TYR A 24 -12.58 16.54 -19.62
C TYR A 24 -13.55 16.78 -18.46
N GLU A 25 -14.77 16.25 -18.55
CA GLU A 25 -15.64 16.15 -17.36
C GLU A 25 -14.99 15.13 -16.42
N ASP A 26 -14.30 15.63 -15.39
CA ASP A 26 -13.60 14.83 -14.39
C ASP A 26 -14.58 13.88 -13.67
N ASP A 27 -14.47 12.58 -13.97
CA ASP A 27 -15.14 11.49 -13.26
C ASP A 27 -14.55 11.35 -11.84
N PHE A 28 -14.91 12.29 -10.96
CA PHE A 28 -14.47 12.32 -9.56
C PHE A 28 -15.06 11.13 -8.78
N VAL A 29 -14.30 10.05 -8.70
CA VAL A 29 -14.60 8.91 -7.83
C VAL A 29 -14.47 9.35 -6.37
N GLU A 30 -15.59 9.64 -5.71
CA GLU A 30 -15.65 9.81 -4.26
C GLU A 30 -15.19 8.50 -3.58
N ILE A 31 -13.98 8.51 -3.01
CA ILE A 31 -13.51 7.44 -2.13
C ILE A 31 -14.22 7.60 -0.79
N ASP A 32 -15.42 7.01 -0.65
CA ASP A 32 -16.20 7.06 0.58
C ASP A 32 -15.42 6.39 1.74
N THR A 33 -14.73 7.23 2.51
CA THR A 33 -13.76 6.84 3.55
C THR A 33 -14.43 6.26 4.80
N LYS A 34 -15.72 5.96 4.70
CA LYS A 34 -16.55 5.30 5.72
C LYS A 34 -16.52 3.77 5.61
N LYS A 35 -15.92 3.22 4.56
CA LYS A 35 -15.69 1.76 4.46
C LYS A 35 -14.71 1.31 5.55
N ASP A 36 -15.26 0.51 6.46
CA ASP A 36 -14.55 -0.47 7.31
C ASP A 36 -13.68 0.03 8.48
N ILE A 37 -13.91 1.25 8.98
CA ILE A 37 -13.57 1.58 10.40
C ILE A 37 -14.46 0.79 11.38
N GLY A 38 -15.67 0.39 10.94
CA GLY A 38 -16.69 -0.24 11.80
C GLY A 38 -16.51 -1.73 12.08
N ASN A 39 -15.75 -2.45 11.26
CA ASN A 39 -15.56 -3.90 11.42
C ASN A 39 -14.17 -4.17 12.03
N ARG A 40 -14.12 -4.58 13.30
CA ARG A 40 -12.86 -4.97 13.95
C ARG A 40 -12.38 -6.30 13.40
N SER A 41 -11.67 -6.24 12.27
CA SER A 41 -10.93 -7.34 11.66
C SER A 41 -10.19 -8.12 12.75
N LYS A 42 -10.42 -9.43 12.82
CA LYS A 42 -9.69 -10.28 13.76
C LYS A 42 -8.22 -10.24 13.37
N ILE A 43 -7.37 -9.74 14.26
CA ILE A 43 -5.92 -9.73 14.06
C ILE A 43 -5.47 -11.16 13.76
N ILE A 44 -4.88 -11.37 12.58
CA ILE A 44 -4.41 -12.68 12.14
C ILE A 44 -2.94 -12.81 12.51
N VAL A 45 -2.56 -13.91 13.17
CA VAL A 45 -1.14 -14.27 13.30
C VAL A 45 -0.84 -15.31 12.22
N ARG A 46 -0.04 -14.94 11.22
CA ARG A 46 0.30 -15.80 10.08
C ARG A 46 1.78 -16.15 10.08
N SER A 47 2.07 -17.45 9.97
CA SER A 47 3.43 -17.96 9.83
C SER A 47 3.89 -17.96 8.37
N PHE A 48 5.11 -17.49 8.13
CA PHE A 48 5.82 -17.54 6.85
C PHE A 48 7.14 -18.29 7.03
N VAL A 49 7.68 -18.82 5.93
CA VAL A 49 8.99 -19.49 5.91
C VAL A 49 9.77 -18.91 4.74
N LEU A 50 10.97 -18.37 5.00
CA LEU A 50 11.86 -17.91 3.94
C LEU A 50 12.79 -19.05 3.52
N THR A 51 12.71 -19.44 2.27
CA THR A 51 13.56 -20.40 1.56
C THR A 51 14.35 -19.72 0.43
N GLU A 52 13.81 -18.65 -0.12
CA GLU A 52 14.44 -17.73 -1.07
C GLU A 52 13.94 -16.29 -0.90
N PHE A 53 14.60 -15.32 -1.54
CA PHE A 53 14.23 -13.90 -1.48
C PHE A 53 12.83 -13.60 -2.06
N ALA A 54 12.25 -14.50 -2.86
CA ALA A 54 10.88 -14.36 -3.38
C ALA A 54 9.83 -14.43 -2.26
N ASP A 55 9.99 -15.36 -1.29
CA ASP A 55 9.07 -15.60 -0.17
C ASP A 55 8.83 -14.35 0.69
N VAL A 56 9.78 -13.40 0.67
CA VAL A 56 9.67 -12.10 1.32
C VAL A 56 8.44 -11.32 0.81
N LYS A 57 8.04 -11.50 -0.46
CA LYS A 57 6.88 -10.81 -1.04
C LYS A 57 5.60 -11.14 -0.27
N ASP A 58 5.34 -12.41 -0.01
CA ASP A 58 4.10 -12.85 0.64
C ASP A 58 3.98 -12.35 2.09
N ALA A 59 5.11 -12.27 2.80
CA ALA A 59 5.16 -11.66 4.13
C ALA A 59 4.93 -10.14 4.08
N LEU A 60 5.49 -9.44 3.07
CA LEU A 60 5.28 -8.01 2.89
C LEU A 60 3.85 -7.65 2.47
N ASP A 61 3.25 -8.43 1.58
CA ASP A 61 1.88 -8.21 1.12
C ASP A 61 0.88 -8.41 2.27
N ALA A 62 1.08 -9.45 3.11
CA ALA A 62 0.27 -9.65 4.31
C ALA A 62 0.47 -8.55 5.38
N LEU A 63 1.66 -7.95 5.51
CA LEU A 63 1.87 -6.80 6.38
C LEU A 63 1.14 -5.54 5.87
N ARG A 64 1.03 -5.36 4.54
CA ARG A 64 0.27 -4.27 3.90
C ARG A 64 -1.24 -4.41 4.06
N GLU A 65 -1.76 -5.62 4.30
CA GLU A 65 -3.17 -5.83 4.67
C GLU A 65 -3.54 -5.14 6.00
N GLY A 66 -2.56 -4.79 6.85
CA GLY A 66 -2.75 -3.92 8.02
C GLY A 66 -3.43 -4.58 9.23
N TYR A 67 -3.85 -5.84 9.14
CA TYR A 67 -4.42 -6.62 10.27
C TYR A 67 -3.67 -7.94 10.57
N THR A 68 -2.56 -8.21 9.88
CA THR A 68 -1.79 -9.46 10.05
C THR A 68 -0.45 -9.22 10.75
N ILE A 69 -0.19 -9.99 11.81
CA ILE A 69 1.12 -10.14 12.45
C ILE A 69 1.87 -11.29 11.76
N ALA A 70 3.08 -11.02 11.27
CA ALA A 70 3.89 -12.00 10.56
C ALA A 70 4.92 -12.66 11.49
N LEU A 71 4.84 -13.98 11.65
CA LEU A 71 5.89 -14.80 12.26
C LEU A 71 6.71 -15.47 11.17
N ILE A 72 7.97 -15.07 11.00
CA ILE A 72 8.78 -15.45 9.84
C ILE A 72 9.92 -16.36 10.28
N ASN A 73 9.87 -17.63 9.87
CA ASN A 73 10.96 -18.58 10.01
C ASN A 73 12.06 -18.24 8.98
N ILE A 74 13.22 -17.82 9.47
CA ILE A 74 14.37 -17.44 8.64
C ILE A 74 15.37 -18.57 8.44
N LYS A 75 15.22 -19.71 9.11
CA LYS A 75 16.21 -20.80 9.13
C LYS A 75 16.63 -21.29 7.73
N PRO A 76 15.72 -21.62 6.80
CA PRO A 76 16.13 -22.20 5.52
C PRO A 76 16.93 -21.22 4.66
N LEU A 77 16.50 -19.96 4.59
CA LEU A 77 17.24 -18.90 3.90
C LEU A 77 18.59 -18.61 4.58
N ARG A 78 18.62 -18.57 5.92
CA ARG A 78 19.85 -18.33 6.71
C ARG A 78 20.93 -19.38 6.49
N ASP A 79 20.53 -20.65 6.50
CA ASP A 79 21.44 -21.78 6.36
C ASP A 79 21.88 -21.99 4.88
N LYS A 80 21.21 -21.32 3.93
CA LYS A 80 21.47 -21.32 2.48
C LYS A 80 22.36 -20.14 2.04
N ASP A 81 21.96 -18.89 2.33
CA ASP A 81 22.71 -17.68 2.02
C ASP A 81 22.45 -16.55 3.03
N MET A 82 23.47 -16.23 3.84
CA MET A 82 23.46 -15.16 4.84
C MET A 82 23.39 -13.75 4.23
N VAL A 83 23.81 -13.57 2.97
CA VAL A 83 23.72 -12.30 2.23
C VAL A 83 22.31 -12.13 1.67
N GLU A 84 21.71 -13.19 1.10
CA GLU A 84 20.30 -13.20 0.69
C GLU A 84 19.38 -12.90 1.88
N LEU A 85 19.63 -13.52 3.04
CA LEU A 85 18.92 -13.24 4.29
C LEU A 85 19.04 -11.78 4.73
N LYS A 86 20.25 -11.20 4.75
CA LYS A 86 20.43 -9.80 5.18
C LYS A 86 19.62 -8.84 4.32
N ARG A 87 19.60 -9.06 3.00
CA ARG A 87 18.79 -8.27 2.04
C ARG A 87 17.30 -8.49 2.23
N ALA A 88 16.87 -9.70 2.57
CA ALA A 88 15.49 -10.00 2.94
C ALA A 88 15.05 -9.23 4.19
N ILE A 89 15.82 -9.32 5.28
CA ILE A 89 15.54 -8.61 6.55
C ILE A 89 15.55 -7.10 6.34
N GLU A 90 16.49 -6.54 5.58
CA GLU A 90 16.56 -5.10 5.30
C GLU A 90 15.33 -4.60 4.52
N LYS A 91 14.81 -5.38 3.56
CA LYS A 91 13.59 -5.09 2.81
C LYS A 91 12.33 -5.18 3.68
N ILE A 92 12.28 -6.16 4.59
CA ILE A 92 11.22 -6.28 5.59
C ILE A 92 11.25 -5.09 6.54
N LYS A 93 12.41 -4.75 7.10
CA LYS A 93 12.58 -3.58 7.98
C LYS A 93 12.13 -2.29 7.28
N LYS A 94 12.61 -1.98 6.07
CA LYS A 94 12.20 -0.77 5.34
C LYS A 94 10.70 -0.68 5.08
N THR A 95 9.99 -1.81 4.99
CA THR A 95 8.53 -1.82 4.87
C THR A 95 7.84 -1.71 6.23
N CYS A 96 8.41 -2.29 7.29
CA CYS A 96 7.96 -2.15 8.66
C CYS A 96 8.06 -0.70 9.15
N ASP A 97 9.23 -0.08 8.96
CA ASP A 97 9.50 1.33 9.27
C ASP A 97 8.49 2.25 8.54
N ALA A 98 8.16 1.94 7.28
CA ALA A 98 7.18 2.69 6.47
C ALA A 98 5.70 2.38 6.77
N LEU A 99 5.42 1.39 7.62
CA LEU A 99 4.08 1.04 8.12
C LEU A 99 3.92 1.40 9.61
N GLU A 100 4.88 2.15 10.18
CA GLU A 100 4.98 2.49 11.61
C GLU A 100 4.88 1.25 12.53
N GLY A 101 5.36 0.10 12.03
CA GLY A 101 5.33 -1.19 12.70
C GLY A 101 6.55 -1.47 13.59
N ASP A 102 6.57 -2.64 14.21
CA ASP A 102 7.66 -3.12 15.05
C ASP A 102 8.22 -4.47 14.53
N LEU A 103 9.53 -4.67 14.70
CA LEU A 103 10.28 -5.83 14.22
C LEU A 103 11.30 -6.29 15.27
N ALA A 104 11.24 -7.57 15.65
CA ALA A 104 12.19 -8.17 16.59
C ALA A 104 12.52 -9.63 16.24
N GLY A 105 13.71 -10.09 16.65
CA GLY A 105 14.03 -11.50 16.73
C GLY A 105 13.39 -12.14 17.96
N VAL A 106 12.55 -13.16 17.76
CA VAL A 106 11.93 -13.95 18.85
C VAL A 106 12.83 -15.14 19.23
N SER A 107 13.59 -15.66 18.27
CA SER A 107 14.63 -16.66 18.49
C SER A 107 15.70 -16.56 17.41
N GLU A 108 16.78 -17.34 17.53
CA GLU A 108 17.82 -17.53 16.50
C GLU A 108 17.26 -17.79 15.08
N ASN A 109 16.07 -18.42 14.99
CA ASN A 109 15.48 -18.89 13.73
C ASN A 109 14.17 -18.19 13.36
N PHE A 110 13.64 -17.29 14.19
CA PHE A 110 12.35 -16.62 13.97
C PHE A 110 12.43 -15.13 14.26
N ILE A 111 11.95 -14.32 13.32
CA ILE A 111 11.61 -12.91 13.53
C ILE A 111 10.09 -12.75 13.57
N VAL A 112 9.62 -11.75 14.31
CA VAL A 112 8.22 -11.31 14.29
C VAL A 112 8.15 -9.87 13.79
N VAL A 113 7.12 -9.57 13.01
CA VAL A 113 6.84 -8.24 12.47
C VAL A 113 5.37 -7.91 12.71
N THR A 114 5.11 -6.76 13.34
CA THR A 114 3.77 -6.25 13.62
C THR A 114 3.53 -4.93 12.87
N PRO A 115 2.35 -4.71 12.27
CA PRO A 115 1.93 -3.37 11.83
C PRO A 115 1.65 -2.46 13.04
N SER A 116 1.47 -1.15 12.78
CA SER A 116 1.33 -0.09 13.80
C SER A 116 0.26 -0.27 14.88
N PHE A 117 -0.69 -1.20 14.73
CA PHE A 117 -1.65 -1.53 15.78
C PHE A 117 -1.06 -2.34 16.95
N ALA A 118 0.17 -2.86 16.83
CA ALA A 118 0.81 -3.68 17.87
C ALA A 118 2.32 -3.43 17.98
N HIS A 119 2.79 -3.30 19.22
CA HIS A 119 4.21 -3.20 19.57
C HIS A 119 4.71 -4.50 20.23
N ILE A 120 6.00 -4.79 20.05
CA ILE A 120 6.65 -5.96 20.61
C ILE A 120 7.25 -5.56 21.95
N TYR A 121 6.73 -6.13 23.05
CA TYR A 121 7.29 -5.86 24.37
C TYR A 121 8.71 -6.43 24.50
N ARG A 122 9.69 -5.56 24.74
CA ARG A 122 11.10 -5.89 24.95
C ARG A 122 11.45 -5.64 26.42
N SER A 123 11.70 -6.70 27.18
CA SER A 123 12.06 -6.58 28.62
C SER A 123 13.54 -6.25 28.86
N VAL A 124 14.33 -6.13 27.79
CA VAL A 124 15.76 -5.81 27.81
C VAL A 124 16.01 -4.83 26.68
N GLU A 125 16.69 -3.72 26.96
CA GLU A 125 17.16 -2.80 25.94
C GLU A 125 18.23 -3.50 25.10
N THR A 126 17.84 -3.96 23.90
CA THR A 126 18.81 -4.43 22.91
C THR A 126 19.50 -3.20 22.36
N GLU A 127 20.77 -2.99 22.70
CA GLU A 127 21.55 -1.84 22.24
C GLU A 127 21.45 -1.69 20.72
N GLU A 128 21.20 -0.45 20.26
CA GLU A 128 21.29 -0.15 18.84
C GLU A 128 22.72 -0.43 18.36
N VAL A 129 22.87 -1.37 17.42
CA VAL A 129 24.15 -1.67 16.79
C VAL A 129 24.57 -0.48 15.95
N LYS A 130 25.35 0.42 16.55
CA LYS A 130 25.95 1.58 15.88
C LYS A 130 26.88 1.09 14.78
N ALA A 131 26.70 1.66 13.59
CA ALA A 131 27.49 1.40 12.39
C ALA A 131 28.83 2.16 12.40
#